data_AF-A0A1A8MNC7-F1
#
_entry.id   AF-A0A1A8MNC7-F1
#
_cell.length_a   1.000
_cell.length_b   1.000
_cell.length_c   1.000
_cell.angle_alpha   90.00
_cell.angle_beta   90.00
_cell.angle_gamma   90.00
#
_symmetry.space_group_name_H-M   'P 1'
#
loop_
_entity.id
_entity.type
_entity.pdbx_description
1 polymer ?
#
loop_
_entity_poly.entity_id
_entity_poly.type
_entity_poly.pdbx_seq_one_letter_code
_entity_poly.pdbx_strand_id
1 'polypeptide(L)'
;HGHTLTTKIPFKDVVEAINRSAFVTSDMPVILSIENHCSLLQQRKMAEIFKSVFGERLVTRFLFESDFSDDPHLPSPLQLRGKILLKNKKLKAHQAPVDILKQKAHQLAHMHAQASNGSPGVSSPSNHA
;
A
#
# COMPACT_ATOMS: atom_id res chain seq x y z
N HIS A 1 2.28 -25.11 8.88
CA HIS A 1 3.36 -24.66 7.99
C HIS A 1 3.36 -25.54 6.73
N GLY A 2 3.61 -24.97 5.55
CA GLY A 2 3.54 -25.74 4.28
C GLY A 2 4.60 -26.83 4.23
N HIS A 3 4.30 -27.97 3.60
CA HIS A 3 5.26 -29.05 3.34
C HIS A 3 6.02 -29.59 4.58
N THR A 4 5.38 -29.60 5.76
CA THR A 4 5.96 -30.12 7.00
C THR A 4 4.96 -30.96 7.80
N LEU A 5 5.43 -31.59 8.88
CA LEU A 5 4.64 -32.44 9.78
C LEU A 5 3.80 -31.65 10.81
N THR A 6 3.74 -30.32 10.70
CA THR A 6 2.91 -29.51 11.62
C THR A 6 1.43 -29.82 11.43
N THR A 7 0.69 -29.90 12.54
CA THR A 7 -0.78 -30.03 12.50
C THR A 7 -1.42 -28.75 11.93
N LYS A 8 -2.66 -28.90 11.46
CA LYS A 8 -3.44 -27.80 10.87
C LYS A 8 -4.46 -27.29 11.90
N ILE A 9 -4.66 -25.98 11.93
CA ILE A 9 -5.70 -25.33 12.71
C ILE A 9 -6.64 -24.56 11.78
N PRO A 10 -7.94 -24.44 12.08
CA PRO A 10 -8.86 -23.68 11.25
C PRO A 10 -8.50 -22.19 11.22
N PHE A 11 -8.53 -21.61 10.01
CA PHE A 11 -8.24 -20.18 9.84
C PHE A 11 -9.20 -19.29 10.63
N LYS A 12 -10.50 -19.63 10.65
CA LYS A 12 -11.53 -18.85 11.36
C LYS A 12 -11.23 -18.76 12.86
N ASP A 13 -10.87 -19.88 13.49
CA ASP A 13 -10.56 -19.95 14.92
C ASP A 13 -9.39 -19.03 15.29
N VAL A 14 -8.38 -18.93 14.42
CA VAL A 14 -7.24 -18.02 14.60
C VAL A 14 -7.69 -16.56 14.51
N VAL A 15 -8.53 -16.21 13.53
CA VAL A 15 -9.05 -14.84 13.37
C VAL A 15 -9.92 -14.45 14.58
N GLU A 16 -10.76 -15.35 15.08
CA GLU A 16 -11.56 -15.12 16.29
C GLU A 16 -10.69 -14.97 17.55
N ALA A 17 -9.64 -15.79 17.70
CA ALA A 17 -8.69 -15.66 18.79
C ALA A 17 -8.02 -14.28 18.78
N ILE A 18 -7.53 -13.83 17.62
CA ILE A 18 -6.96 -12.49 17.45
C ILE A 18 -7.98 -11.42 17.85
N ASN A 19 -9.23 -11.51 17.42
CA ASN A 19 -10.24 -10.50 17.75
C ASN A 19 -10.49 -10.37 19.26
N ARG A 20 -10.42 -11.50 20.00
CA ARG A 20 -10.58 -11.51 21.46
C ARG A 20 -9.37 -10.92 22.18
N SER A 21 -8.16 -11.11 21.65
CA SER A 21 -6.92 -10.81 22.39
C SER A 21 -6.16 -9.57 21.93
N ALA A 22 -6.37 -9.10 20.69
CA ALA A 22 -5.54 -8.09 20.02
C ALA A 22 -5.34 -6.80 20.83
N PHE A 23 -6.34 -6.41 21.62
CA PHE A 23 -6.35 -5.14 22.33
C PHE A 23 -6.53 -5.26 23.84
N VAL A 24 -6.27 -6.45 24.41
CA VAL A 24 -6.45 -6.69 25.86
C VAL A 24 -5.39 -5.96 26.69
N THR A 25 -4.15 -5.93 26.21
CA THR A 25 -3.00 -5.36 26.93
C THR A 25 -2.58 -3.98 26.42
N SER A 26 -2.92 -3.66 25.18
CA SER A 26 -2.56 -2.41 24.51
C SER A 26 -3.60 -2.10 23.44
N ASP A 27 -4.03 -0.85 23.33
CA ASP A 27 -4.96 -0.41 22.29
C ASP A 27 -4.25 -0.01 20.98
N MET A 28 -2.93 -0.19 20.90
CA MET A 28 -2.15 0.13 19.70
C MET A 28 -2.50 -0.77 18.51
N PRO A 29 -2.38 -0.29 17.26
CA PRO A 29 -2.77 -1.04 16.07
C PRO A 29 -2.03 -2.37 15.92
N VAL A 30 -2.75 -3.38 15.42
CA VAL A 30 -2.18 -4.70 15.08
C VAL A 30 -2.04 -4.84 13.57
N ILE A 31 -0.87 -5.28 13.11
CA ILE A 31 -0.61 -5.57 11.70
C ILE A 31 -0.53 -7.09 11.51
N LEU A 32 -1.44 -7.65 10.73
CA LEU A 32 -1.45 -9.08 10.39
C LEU A 32 -0.68 -9.30 9.09
N SER A 33 0.49 -9.95 9.19
CA SER A 33 1.26 -10.38 8.03
C SER A 33 0.70 -11.69 7.49
N ILE A 34 0.12 -11.65 6.29
CA ILE A 34 -0.53 -12.82 5.67
C ILE A 34 0.44 -13.47 4.68
N GLU A 35 0.78 -14.74 4.92
CA GLU A 35 1.44 -15.60 3.94
C GLU A 35 0.38 -16.41 3.17
N ASN A 36 -0.03 -15.88 2.02
CA ASN A 36 -1.19 -16.37 1.29
C ASN A 36 -0.81 -17.42 0.22
N HIS A 37 -1.21 -18.68 0.45
CA HIS A 37 -1.09 -19.80 -0.48
C HIS A 37 -2.45 -20.36 -0.93
N CYS A 38 -3.52 -19.59 -0.73
CA CYS A 38 -4.88 -20.04 -1.00
C CYS A 38 -5.30 -19.80 -2.45
N SER A 39 -6.19 -20.64 -2.97
CA SER A 39 -6.87 -20.39 -4.25
C SER A 39 -7.80 -19.17 -4.15
N LEU A 40 -8.22 -18.59 -5.28
CA LEU A 40 -9.09 -17.41 -5.29
C LEU A 40 -10.41 -17.63 -4.51
N LEU A 41 -11.01 -18.81 -4.63
CA LEU A 41 -12.22 -19.15 -3.88
C LEU A 41 -11.98 -19.10 -2.36
N GLN A 42 -10.84 -19.62 -1.91
CA GLN A 42 -10.48 -19.61 -0.49
C GLN A 42 -10.05 -18.20 -0.03
N GLN A 43 -9.41 -17.41 -0.89
CA GLN A 43 -9.10 -16.01 -0.60
C GLN A 43 -10.37 -15.16 -0.38
N ARG A 44 -11.45 -15.43 -1.14
CA ARG A 44 -12.76 -14.78 -0.88
C ARG A 44 -13.30 -15.15 0.51
N LYS A 45 -13.25 -16.43 0.88
CA LYS A 45 -13.63 -16.89 2.22
C LYS A 45 -12.77 -16.25 3.32
N MET A 46 -11.46 -16.11 3.11
CA MET A 46 -10.60 -15.40 4.06
C MET A 46 -11.05 -13.94 4.23
N ALA A 47 -11.36 -13.24 3.13
CA ALA A 47 -11.84 -11.86 3.19
C ALA A 47 -13.20 -11.74 3.91
N GLU A 48 -14.13 -12.67 3.67
CA GLU A 48 -15.42 -12.75 4.37
C GLU A 48 -15.25 -12.98 5.88
N ILE A 49 -14.34 -13.89 6.26
CA ILE A 49 -14.02 -14.16 7.67
C ILE A 49 -13.40 -12.94 8.32
N PHE A 50 -12.42 -12.28 7.69
CA PHE A 50 -11.83 -11.06 8.25
C PHE A 50 -12.89 -9.97 8.46
N LYS A 51 -13.74 -9.72 7.47
CA LYS A 51 -14.79 -8.69 7.56
C LYS A 51 -15.81 -9.01 8.66
N SER A 52 -16.28 -10.25 8.72
CA SER A 52 -17.30 -10.66 9.69
C SER A 52 -16.78 -10.70 11.13
N VAL A 53 -15.53 -11.17 11.34
CA VAL A 53 -14.98 -11.33 12.68
C VAL A 53 -14.40 -10.03 13.24
N PHE A 54 -13.65 -9.27 12.45
CA PHE A 54 -13.04 -8.02 12.94
C PHE A 54 -13.97 -6.81 12.83
N GLY A 55 -14.99 -6.85 11.96
CA GLY A 55 -15.96 -5.76 11.82
C GLY A 55 -15.28 -4.40 11.60
N GLU A 56 -15.68 -3.41 12.40
CA GLU A 56 -15.18 -2.04 12.33
C GLU A 56 -13.71 -1.85 12.75
N ARG A 57 -13.12 -2.85 13.41
CA ARG A 57 -11.70 -2.85 13.76
C ARG A 57 -10.83 -3.06 12.52
N LEU A 58 -11.36 -3.72 11.48
CA LEU A 58 -10.63 -3.95 10.25
C LEU A 58 -10.56 -2.67 9.40
N VAL A 59 -9.35 -2.23 9.07
CA VAL A 59 -9.14 -1.15 8.12
C VAL A 59 -9.37 -1.67 6.70
N THR A 60 -10.42 -1.18 6.05
CA THR A 60 -10.83 -1.59 4.70
C THR A 60 -10.66 -0.50 3.64
N ARG A 61 -10.38 0.72 4.06
CA ARG A 61 -10.19 1.93 3.26
C ARG A 61 -9.23 2.88 3.98
N PHE A 62 -8.70 3.87 3.26
CA PHE A 62 -8.06 5.03 3.86
C PHE A 62 -9.04 5.72 4.83
N LEU A 63 -8.53 6.22 5.94
CA LEU A 63 -9.35 6.70 7.06
C LEU A 63 -9.22 8.20 7.30
N PHE A 64 -8.15 8.82 6.80
CA PHE A 64 -7.82 10.21 7.10
C PHE A 64 -7.71 11.03 5.82
N GLU A 65 -8.07 12.30 5.88
CA GLU A 65 -7.94 13.22 4.74
C GLU A 65 -6.48 13.38 4.31
N SER A 66 -5.55 13.35 5.27
CA SER A 66 -4.10 13.39 5.00
C SER A 66 -3.60 12.25 4.12
N ASP A 67 -4.32 11.12 4.06
CA ASP A 67 -4.01 9.99 3.18
C ASP A 67 -4.13 10.37 1.68
N PHE A 68 -4.82 11.48 1.37
CA PHE A 68 -5.07 11.99 0.02
C PHE A 68 -4.35 13.31 -0.28
N SER A 69 -3.42 13.73 0.57
CA SER A 69 -2.62 14.93 0.34
C SER A 69 -1.57 14.72 -0.77
N ASP A 70 -0.99 15.82 -1.27
CA ASP A 70 0.07 15.77 -2.28
C ASP A 70 1.37 15.10 -1.77
N ASP A 71 1.56 15.07 -0.45
CA ASP A 71 2.69 14.41 0.23
C ASP A 71 2.20 13.50 1.38
N PRO A 72 1.59 12.34 1.04
CA PRO A 72 0.91 11.51 2.02
C PRO A 72 1.90 10.77 2.91
N HIS A 73 1.68 10.88 4.23
CA HIS A 73 2.42 10.16 5.26
C HIS A 73 1.54 9.07 5.89
N LEU A 74 2.18 8.03 6.43
CA LEU A 74 1.44 7.02 7.19
C LEU A 74 0.81 7.66 8.44
N PRO A 75 -0.43 7.27 8.80
CA PRO A 75 -1.03 7.71 10.04
C PRO A 75 -0.21 7.30 11.26
N SER A 76 -0.20 8.13 12.29
CA SER A 76 0.46 7.78 13.54
C SER A 76 -0.20 6.55 14.17
N PRO A 77 0.56 5.75 14.95
CA PRO A 77 -0.01 4.61 15.65
C PRO A 77 -1.19 4.98 16.56
N LEU A 78 -1.18 6.19 17.15
CA LEU A 78 -2.25 6.69 18.01
C LEU A 78 -3.56 6.92 17.26
N GLN A 79 -3.50 7.37 16.00
CA GLN A 79 -4.66 7.55 15.13
C GLN A 79 -5.30 6.20 14.74
N LEU A 80 -4.51 5.12 14.74
CA LEU A 80 -4.95 3.77 14.38
C LEU A 80 -5.26 2.89 15.59
N ARG A 81 -5.52 3.47 16.77
CA ARG A 81 -5.89 2.70 17.96
C ARG A 81 -7.09 1.77 17.72
N GLY A 82 -6.99 0.55 18.23
CA GLY A 82 -8.00 -0.49 18.10
C GLY A 82 -8.19 -0.99 16.67
N LYS A 83 -7.28 -0.65 15.73
CA LYS A 83 -7.37 -1.05 14.33
C LYS A 83 -6.49 -2.24 14.00
N ILE A 84 -7.00 -3.08 13.11
CA ILE A 84 -6.32 -4.23 12.52
C ILE A 84 -6.04 -3.90 11.06
N LEU A 85 -4.76 -3.91 10.69
CA LEU A 85 -4.28 -3.70 9.33
C LEU A 85 -3.81 -5.03 8.74
N LEU A 86 -4.15 -5.28 7.48
CA LEU A 86 -3.71 -6.48 6.76
C LEU A 86 -2.51 -6.15 5.88
N LYS A 87 -1.40 -6.86 6.08
CA LYS A 87 -0.24 -6.83 5.19
C LYS A 87 -0.29 -8.06 4.28
N ASN A 88 -0.78 -7.85 3.05
CA ASN A 88 -0.89 -8.87 2.00
C ASN A 88 -0.64 -8.24 0.62
N LYS A 89 -0.41 -9.06 -0.41
CA LYS A 89 -0.29 -8.59 -1.80
C LYS A 89 -1.59 -7.91 -2.26
N LYS A 90 -1.47 -6.73 -2.85
CA LYS A 90 -2.58 -5.97 -3.45
C LYS A 90 -2.46 -6.00 -4.97
N LEU A 91 -3.58 -6.20 -5.67
CA LEU A 91 -3.62 -6.08 -7.13
C LEU A 91 -3.27 -4.64 -7.54
N LYS A 92 -2.59 -4.49 -8.68
CA LYS A 92 -2.32 -3.17 -9.24
C LYS A 92 -3.66 -2.48 -9.53
N ALA A 93 -3.78 -1.21 -9.17
CA ALA A 93 -4.95 -0.43 -9.52
C ALA A 93 -5.06 -0.36 -11.05
N HIS A 94 -6.28 -0.53 -11.57
CA HIS A 94 -6.55 -0.21 -12.96
C HIS A 94 -6.37 1.30 -13.14
N GLN A 95 -5.40 1.71 -13.95
CA GLN A 95 -5.25 3.12 -14.33
C GLN A 95 -6.38 3.47 -15.30
N ALA A 96 -7.09 4.56 -15.04
CA ALA A 96 -8.02 5.07 -16.03
C ALA A 96 -7.21 5.57 -17.26
N PRO A 97 -7.75 5.46 -18.49
CA PRO A 97 -7.06 5.95 -19.69
C PRO A 97 -6.60 7.41 -19.57
N VAL A 98 -7.35 8.23 -18.84
CA VAL A 98 -7.07 9.66 -18.61
C VAL A 98 -5.82 9.87 -17.75
N ASP A 99 -5.55 9.00 -16.77
CA ASP A 99 -4.37 9.10 -15.91
C ASP A 99 -3.10 8.74 -16.67
N ILE A 100 -3.20 7.78 -17.59
CA ILE A 100 -2.11 7.39 -18.51
C ILE A 100 -1.77 8.55 -19.45
N LEU A 101 -2.78 9.22 -20.00
CA LEU A 101 -2.61 10.39 -20.87
C LEU A 101 -1.95 11.55 -20.12
N LYS A 102 -2.38 11.84 -18.88
CA LYS A 102 -1.76 12.88 -18.04
C LYS A 102 -0.31 12.54 -17.67
N GLN A 103 0.00 11.30 -17.30
CA GLN A 103 1.38 10.87 -17.04
C GLN A 103 2.27 10.98 -18.28
N LYS A 104 1.77 10.58 -19.45
CA LYS A 104 2.52 10.73 -20.72
C LYS A 104 2.74 12.19 -21.08
N ALA A 105 1.74 13.06 -20.91
CA ALA A 105 1.89 14.49 -21.15
C ALA A 105 2.94 15.12 -20.22
N HIS A 106 2.95 14.74 -18.93
CA HIS A 106 3.96 15.17 -17.97
C HIS A 106 5.38 14.68 -18.33
N GLN A 107 5.51 13.42 -18.75
CA GLN A 107 6.79 12.88 -19.23
C GLN A 107 7.30 13.61 -20.49
N LEU A 108 6.41 13.91 -21.44
CA LEU A 108 6.77 14.65 -22.65
C LEU A 108 7.17 16.09 -22.34
N ALA A 109 6.49 16.76 -21.41
CA ALA A 109 6.86 18.10 -20.97
C ALA A 109 8.25 18.10 -20.30
N HIS A 110 8.54 17.12 -19.45
CA HIS A 110 9.83 16.99 -18.79
C HIS A 110 10.96 16.69 -19.78
N MET A 111 10.71 15.85 -20.78
CA MET A 111 11.67 15.54 -21.85
C MET A 111 12.00 16.78 -22.71
N HIS A 112 10.98 17.58 -23.07
CA HIS A 112 11.21 18.82 -23.82
C HIS A 112 12.00 19.86 -23.01
N ALA A 113 11.72 20.00 -21.71
CA ALA A 113 12.45 20.92 -20.84
C ALA A 113 13.93 20.53 -20.66
N GLN A 114 14.25 19.24 -20.69
CA GLN A 114 15.64 18.76 -20.66
C GLN A 114 16.35 18.94 -22.01
N ALA A 115 15.63 18.81 -23.13
CA ALA A 115 16.18 19.01 -24.47
C ALA A 115 16.48 20.49 -24.78
N SER A 116 15.74 21.44 -24.20
CA SER A 116 15.94 22.88 -24.41
C SER A 116 17.16 23.47 -23.68
N ASN A 117 17.81 22.70 -22.79
CA ASN A 117 18.96 23.17 -22.00
C ASN A 117 20.34 22.83 -22.61
N GLY A 118 20.41 22.37 -23.86
CA GLY A 118 21.67 22.03 -24.51
C GLY A 118 21.90 22.76 -25.83
N SER A 119 22.66 23.88 -25.81
CA SER A 119 23.68 24.31 -26.82
C SER A 119 24.03 25.81 -26.68
N PRO A 120 25.19 26.30 -27.20
CA PRO A 120 26.57 25.87 -26.98
C PRO A 120 27.47 27.05 -26.49
N GLY A 121 28.62 26.74 -25.89
CA GLY A 121 29.64 27.74 -25.53
C GLY A 121 30.27 28.39 -26.75
N VAL A 122 30.21 29.72 -26.83
CA VAL A 122 30.96 30.54 -27.80
C VAL A 122 32.31 30.88 -27.19
N SER A 123 33.39 30.31 -27.72
CA SER A 123 34.76 30.74 -27.43
C SER A 123 35.21 31.78 -28.46
N SER A 124 35.46 33.00 -28.00
CA SER A 124 36.12 34.05 -28.79
C SER A 124 37.65 33.90 -28.66
N PRO A 125 38.45 33.97 -29.74
CA PRO A 125 39.89 34.13 -29.63
C PRO A 125 40.25 35.62 -29.57
N SER A 126 40.97 36.00 -28.53
CA SER A 126 41.61 37.30 -28.30
C SER A 126 42.85 37.46 -29.19
N ASN A 127 42.89 38.50 -30.02
CA ASN A 127 44.08 38.95 -30.75
C ASN A 127 44.92 39.88 -29.86
N HIS A 128 46.21 39.54 -29.69
CA HIS A 128 47.26 40.49 -29.31
C HIS A 128 48.51 40.20 -30.15
N ALA A 129 48.82 41.12 -31.07
CA ALA A 129 50.16 41.52 -31.52
C ALA A 129 50.01 42.88 -32.22
#